data_AF-A0AAW5YKA6-F1
#
_entry.id   AF-A0AAW5YKA6-F1
#
_cell.length_a   1.000
_cell.length_b   1.000
_cell.length_c   1.000
_cell.angle_alpha   90.00
_cell.angle_beta   90.00
_cell.angle_gamma   90.00
#
_symmetry.space_group_name_H-M   'P 1'
#
loop_
_entity.id
_entity.type
_entity.pdbx_description
1 polymer ?
#
loop_
_entity_poly.entity_id
_entity_poly.type
_entity_poly.pdbx_seq_one_letter_code
_entity_poly.pdbx_strand_id
1 'polypeptide(L)' 'MTFKNEEELNKAFEAAKASLEIEGMTVTKEMEKIIKEKVSGKITHEQLITLADVIARRGRT' A
#
# COMPACT_ATOMS: atom_id res chain seq x y z
N MET A 1 7.81 -11.69 -4.97
CA MET A 1 7.53 -12.24 -3.62
C MET A 1 6.16 -12.89 -3.67
N THR A 2 6.04 -14.12 -3.18
CA THR A 2 4.76 -14.83 -3.10
C THR A 2 4.50 -15.09 -1.62
N PHE A 3 3.45 -14.47 -1.07
CA PHE A 3 3.03 -14.68 0.33
C PHE A 3 2.23 -15.98 0.42
N LYS A 4 2.44 -16.76 1.48
CA LYS A 4 1.79 -18.07 1.64
C LYS A 4 0.34 -17.94 2.12
N ASN A 5 0.02 -16.87 2.84
CA ASN A 5 -1.33 -16.58 3.34
C ASN A 5 -1.51 -15.06 3.62
N GLU A 6 -2.76 -14.66 3.90
CA GLU A 6 -3.10 -13.26 4.21
C GLU A 6 -2.46 -12.77 5.51
N GLU A 7 -2.23 -13.64 6.49
CA GLU A 7 -1.63 -13.28 7.77
C GLU A 7 -0.14 -12.88 7.62
N GLU A 8 0.60 -13.62 6.81
CA GLU A 8 2.00 -13.30 6.45
C GLU A 8 2.08 -12.00 5.67
N LEU A 9 1.15 -11.79 4.73
CA LEU A 9 1.03 -10.53 4.00
C LEU A 9 0.76 -9.36 4.95
N ASN A 10 -0.18 -9.51 5.88
CA ASN A 10 -0.51 -8.47 6.84
C ASN A 10 0.68 -8.15 7.76
N LYS A 11 1.39 -9.17 8.28
CA LYS A 11 2.58 -8.95 9.10
C LYS A 11 3.69 -8.22 8.35
N ALA A 12 3.97 -8.62 7.10
CA ALA A 12 4.95 -7.94 6.26
C ALA A 12 4.54 -6.49 5.96
N PHE A 13 3.24 -6.26 5.75
CA PHE A 13 2.69 -4.93 5.50
C PHE A 13 2.80 -4.03 6.74
N GLU A 14 2.43 -4.52 7.92
CA GLU A 14 2.58 -3.77 9.19
C GLU A 14 4.05 -3.44 9.48
N ALA A 15 4.96 -4.37 9.22
CA ALA A 15 6.40 -4.10 9.37
C ALA A 15 6.87 -2.99 8.42
N ALA A 16 6.47 -3.05 7.14
CA ALA A 16 6.80 -2.01 6.16
C ALA A 16 6.19 -0.65 6.54
N LYS A 17 4.95 -0.64 7.05
CA LYS A 17 4.28 0.57 7.53
C LYS A 17 5.01 1.17 8.72
N ALA A 18 5.39 0.37 9.71
CA ALA A 18 6.15 0.84 10.86
C ALA A 18 7.50 1.43 10.46
N SER A 19 8.20 0.82 9.48
CA SER A 19 9.44 1.39 8.92
C SER A 19 9.21 2.76 8.26
N LEU A 20 8.15 2.91 7.49
CA LEU A 20 7.79 4.19 6.88
C LEU A 20 7.42 5.24 7.93
N GLU A 21 6.69 4.85 8.98
CA GLU A 21 6.33 5.76 10.08
C GLU A 21 7.55 6.27 10.84
N ILE A 22 8.60 5.44 11.02
CA ILE A 22 9.89 5.87 11.59
C ILE A 22 10.54 6.97 10.75
N GLU A 23 10.39 6.90 9.42
CA GLU A 23 10.89 7.92 8.48
C GLU A 23 9.95 9.14 8.38
N GLY A 24 8.91 9.21 9.20
CA GLY A 24 7.92 10.30 9.19
C GLY A 24 6.91 10.20 8.06
N MET A 25 6.83 9.05 7.38
CA MET A 25 5.87 8.79 6.31
C MET A 25 4.67 8.01 6.84
N THR A 26 3.47 8.54 6.68
CA THR A 26 2.23 7.85 7.10
C THR A 26 1.56 7.14 5.92
N VAL A 27 1.30 5.85 6.07
CA VAL A 27 0.49 5.08 5.12
C VAL A 27 -0.97 5.08 5.58
N THR A 28 -1.85 5.71 4.80
CA THR A 28 -3.28 5.75 5.11
C THR A 28 -3.97 4.41 4.79
N LYS A 29 -5.18 4.20 5.32
CA LYS A 29 -6.00 3.01 5.01
C LYS A 29 -6.32 2.88 3.52
N GLU A 30 -6.48 4.00 2.82
CA GLU A 30 -6.73 4.00 1.37
C GLU A 30 -5.50 3.54 0.59
N MET A 31 -4.30 4.02 0.97
CA MET A 31 -3.03 3.57 0.40
C MET A 31 -2.78 2.08 0.68
N GLU A 32 -3.04 1.63 1.91
CA GLU A 32 -2.93 0.22 2.28
C GLU A 32 -3.80 -0.68 1.41
N LYS A 33 -5.05 -0.27 1.15
CA LYS A 33 -5.98 -1.04 0.31
C LYS A 33 -5.43 -1.25 -1.09
N ILE A 34 -4.97 -0.19 -1.77
CA ILE A 34 -4.47 -0.29 -3.15
C ILE A 34 -3.16 -1.09 -3.23
N ILE A 35 -2.30 -1.01 -2.20
CA ILE A 35 -1.07 -1.82 -2.15
C ILE A 35 -1.43 -3.30 -2.00
N LYS A 36 -2.37 -3.65 -1.12
CA LYS A 36 -2.84 -5.03 -0.95
C LYS A 36 -3.49 -5.57 -2.23
N GLU A 37 -4.31 -4.78 -2.92
CA GLU A 37 -4.89 -5.15 -4.21
C GLU A 37 -3.83 -5.40 -5.29
N LYS A 38 -2.74 -4.63 -5.29
CA LYS A 38 -1.62 -4.88 -6.21
C LYS A 38 -0.91 -6.17 -5.88
N VAL A 39 -0.62 -6.42 -4.61
CA VAL A 39 0.06 -7.64 -4.16
C VAL A 39 -0.78 -8.88 -4.43
N SER A 40 -2.10 -8.79 -4.27
CA SER A 40 -3.02 -9.89 -4.59
C SER A 40 -3.28 -10.06 -6.10
N GLY A 41 -2.66 -9.25 -6.96
CA GLY A 41 -2.84 -9.30 -8.41
C GLY A 41 -4.19 -8.80 -8.92
N LYS A 42 -5.00 -8.13 -8.08
CA LYS A 42 -6.31 -7.59 -8.48
C LYS A 42 -6.17 -6.37 -9.39
N ILE A 43 -5.09 -5.60 -9.23
CA ILE A 43 -4.77 -4.44 -10.05
C ILE A 43 -3.37 -4.54 -10.68
N THR A 44 -3.19 -3.87 -11.82
CA THR A 44 -1.89 -3.76 -12.49
C THR A 44 -0.99 -2.72 -11.79
N HIS A 45 0.29 -2.69 -12.17
CA HIS A 45 1.21 -1.67 -11.66
C HIS A 45 0.82 -0.27 -12.14
N GLU A 46 0.35 -0.13 -13.38
CA GLU A 46 -0.13 1.14 -13.94
C GLU A 46 -1.39 1.65 -13.22
N GLN A 47 -2.31 0.75 -12.87
CA GLN A 47 -3.49 1.07 -12.08
C GLN A 47 -3.08 1.54 -10.67
N LEU A 48 -2.09 0.89 -10.04
CA LEU A 48 -1.56 1.34 -8.75
C LEU A 48 -1.00 2.77 -8.84
N ILE A 49 -0.17 3.08 -9.84
CA ILE A 49 0.40 4.42 -10.02
C ILE A 49 -0.71 5.47 -10.18
N THR A 50 -1.71 5.17 -11.01
CA THR A 50 -2.83 6.08 -11.28
C THR A 50 -3.63 6.36 -10.00
N LEU A 51 -3.95 5.33 -9.23
CA LEU A 51 -4.68 5.46 -7.97
C LEU A 51 -3.85 6.23 -6.92
N ALA A 52 -2.55 5.94 -6.85
CA ALA A 52 -1.64 6.65 -5.95
C ALA A 52 -1.54 8.15 -6.28
N ASP A 53 -1.46 8.53 -7.56
CA ASP A 53 -1.46 9.94 -7.98
C ASP A 53 -2.76 10.65 -7.60
N VAL A 54 -3.91 10.00 -7.80
CA VAL A 54 -5.22 10.55 -7.39
C VAL A 54 -5.27 10.80 -5.89
N ILE A 55 -4.80 9.84 -5.08
CA ILE A 55 -4.75 9.98 -3.61
C ILE A 55 -3.80 11.12 -3.21
N ALA A 56 -2.61 11.18 -3.81
CA ALA A 56 -1.63 12.22 -3.51
C ALA A 56 -2.13 13.63 -3.85
N ARG A 57 -2.91 13.79 -4.92
CA ARG A 57 -3.49 15.09 -5.31
C ARG A 57 -4.62 15.54 -4.38
N ARG A 58 -5.42 14.61 -3.84
CA ARG A 58 -6.48 14.95 -2.86
C ARG A 58 -5.95 15.52 -1.55
N GLY A 59 -4.75 15.11 -1.14
CA GLY A 59 -4.11 15.63 0.07
C GLY A 59 -3.50 17.04 -0.06
N ARG A 60 -3.54 17.65 -1.25
CA ARG A 60 -2.98 19.00 -1.52
C ARG A 60 -4.01 20.13 -1.53
N THR A 61 -5.30 19.83 -1.44
CA THR A 61 -6.40 20.81 -1.37
C THR A 61 -6.87 20.98 0.07
#